data_AF-A0A423UB06-F1
#
_entry.id   AF-A0A423UB06-F1
#
_cell.length_a   1.000
_cell.length_b   1.000
_cell.length_c   1.000
_cell.angle_alpha   90.00
_cell.angle_beta   90.00
_cell.angle_gamma   90.00
#
_symmetry.space_group_name_H-M   'P 1'
#
loop_
_entity.id
_entity.type
_entity.pdbx_description
1 polymer ?
#
loop_
_entity_poly.entity_id
_entity_poly.type
_entity_poly.pdbx_seq_one_letter_code
_entity_poly.pdbx_strand_id
1 'polypeptide(L)'
;MAWSKKQLLLALVMVTTGSINTLSTKWADLQTSENRQGHETAFKHPFFQAAGMFVGETMCMLAFFIQRAVVRHRSRNSMEMSSESLRTEDFPPFIFYIPAICDMTATSLMYVGLNLTFASSFQMLRGAVIVFTGLLSVAFLGRRLRYFHWIGIFTVLLGLIIVGLSDFLTSDTGDNADINGIITGDLLIVIAQVVTATQMVVEEKFLYKYNVPPLLAVGWEGLFGFITLSILLIPMYYIPVGAFSGNERGVMEDAIDAFVQLGNNGLLLLAFLLNVFSIAFFNFAGVSVTKELSATTRMVLDSIRTLVVWVFSIMLQWESFQYLQPVGFLVLVVGMMTYNDVIILPFLRRRGCVNDAPADPPPATISPAAQKRTQPPGQDVVDNNSRVDPF
;
A
#
# COMPACT_ATOMS: atom_id res chain seq x y z
N MET A 1 -24.85 -0.75 -4.93
CA MET A 1 -24.62 0.71 -5.00
C MET A 1 -23.78 1.01 -6.23
N ALA A 2 -24.10 2.05 -7.00
CA ALA A 2 -23.25 2.48 -8.12
C ALA A 2 -22.18 3.45 -7.61
N TRP A 3 -20.92 3.20 -7.92
CA TRP A 3 -19.82 4.13 -7.58
C TRP A 3 -20.00 5.46 -8.30
N SER A 4 -19.61 6.55 -7.64
CA SER A 4 -19.56 7.86 -8.30
C SER A 4 -18.48 7.88 -9.40
N LYS A 5 -18.61 8.79 -10.37
CA LYS A 5 -17.59 8.97 -11.43
C LYS A 5 -16.20 9.23 -10.85
N LYS A 6 -16.12 9.97 -9.74
CA LYS A 6 -14.87 10.25 -9.01
C LYS A 6 -14.27 8.97 -8.42
N GLN A 7 -15.08 8.17 -7.72
CA GLN A 7 -14.62 6.89 -7.13
C GLN A 7 -14.14 5.91 -8.21
N LEU A 8 -14.85 5.81 -9.33
CA LEU A 8 -14.44 4.98 -10.47
C LEU A 8 -13.11 5.46 -11.08
N LEU A 9 -12.95 6.78 -11.25
CA LEU A 9 -11.71 7.36 -11.74
C LEU A 9 -10.54 7.06 -10.79
N LEU A 10 -10.71 7.23 -9.48
CA LEU A 10 -9.69 6.92 -8.48
C LEU A 10 -9.29 5.44 -8.53
N ALA A 11 -10.27 4.55 -8.64
CA ALA A 11 -10.02 3.12 -8.76
C ALA A 11 -9.25 2.76 -10.04
N LEU A 12 -9.63 3.35 -11.17
CA LEU A 12 -8.94 3.15 -12.45
C LEU A 12 -7.50 3.66 -12.39
N VAL A 13 -7.28 4.87 -11.86
CA VAL A 13 -5.92 5.42 -11.66
C VAL A 13 -5.10 4.50 -10.77
N MET A 14 -5.63 4.07 -9.62
CA MET A 14 -4.92 3.17 -8.71
C MET A 14 -4.49 1.87 -9.40
N VAL A 15 -5.40 1.19 -10.11
CA VAL A 15 -5.08 -0.08 -10.78
C VAL A 15 -4.07 0.12 -11.91
N THR A 16 -4.25 1.16 -12.73
CA THR A 16 -3.36 1.43 -13.88
C THR A 16 -1.97 1.85 -13.44
N THR A 17 -1.85 2.88 -12.59
CA THR A 17 -0.54 3.37 -12.15
C THR A 17 0.14 2.36 -11.22
N GLY A 18 -0.63 1.61 -10.44
CA GLY A 18 -0.10 0.49 -9.68
C GLY A 18 0.46 -0.64 -10.56
N SER A 19 -0.18 -0.94 -11.69
CA SER A 19 0.33 -1.95 -12.63
C SER A 19 1.61 -1.47 -13.30
N ILE A 20 1.67 -0.19 -13.70
CA ILE A 20 2.87 0.45 -14.25
C ILE A 20 4.01 0.41 -13.23
N ASN A 21 3.75 0.74 -11.95
CA ASN A 21 4.71 0.64 -10.85
C ASN A 21 5.38 -0.73 -10.83
N THR A 22 4.59 -1.80 -10.66
CA THR A 22 5.15 -3.16 -10.54
C THR A 22 5.88 -3.62 -11.81
N LEU A 23 5.33 -3.33 -13.00
CA LEU A 23 5.98 -3.68 -14.26
C LEU A 23 7.28 -2.89 -14.48
N SER A 24 7.31 -1.61 -14.13
CA SER A 24 8.51 -0.76 -14.24
C SER A 24 9.60 -1.17 -13.26
N THR A 25 9.23 -1.60 -12.05
CA THR A 25 10.15 -2.16 -11.05
C THR A 25 10.78 -3.44 -11.60
N LYS A 26 9.96 -4.37 -12.07
CA LYS A 26 10.45 -5.62 -12.69
C LYS A 26 11.30 -5.35 -13.93
N TRP A 27 10.94 -4.35 -14.73
CA TRP A 27 11.74 -3.94 -15.88
C TRP A 27 13.10 -3.41 -15.46
N ALA A 28 13.18 -2.61 -14.39
CA ALA A 28 14.43 -2.13 -13.81
C ALA A 28 15.31 -3.29 -13.30
N ASP A 29 14.72 -4.24 -12.56
CA ASP A 29 15.44 -5.42 -12.03
C ASP A 29 16.06 -6.31 -13.13
N LEU A 30 15.41 -6.34 -14.31
CA LEU A 30 15.89 -7.09 -15.48
C LEU A 30 16.95 -6.33 -16.28
N GLN A 31 17.16 -5.04 -16.05
CA GLN A 31 18.24 -4.30 -16.71
C GLN A 31 19.59 -4.70 -16.13
N THR A 32 20.59 -4.76 -17.01
CA THR A 32 21.99 -4.83 -16.63
C THR A 32 22.63 -3.45 -16.82
N SER A 33 23.56 -3.11 -15.93
CA SER A 33 24.34 -1.88 -16.03
C SER A 33 25.74 -2.12 -15.49
N GLU A 34 26.68 -1.31 -15.97
CA GLU A 34 28.05 -1.32 -15.47
C GLU A 34 28.08 -0.80 -14.03
N ASN A 35 28.55 -1.64 -13.12
CA ASN A 35 28.70 -1.33 -11.72
C ASN A 35 29.95 -0.48 -11.45
N ARG A 36 30.19 -0.11 -10.19
CA ARG A 36 31.35 0.69 -9.79
C ARG A 36 32.71 0.05 -10.11
N GLN A 37 32.76 -1.28 -10.25
CA GLN A 37 33.97 -2.04 -10.54
C GLN A 37 34.19 -2.24 -12.06
N GLY A 38 33.25 -1.80 -12.90
CA GLY A 38 33.31 -1.97 -14.35
C GLY A 38 32.75 -3.30 -14.85
N HIS A 39 32.05 -4.06 -14.01
CA HIS A 39 31.39 -5.30 -14.41
C HIS A 39 29.91 -5.05 -14.74
N GLU A 40 29.40 -5.71 -15.78
CA GLU A 40 27.96 -5.70 -16.07
C GLU A 40 27.22 -6.61 -15.09
N THR A 41 26.39 -6.00 -14.25
CA THR A 41 25.56 -6.73 -13.28
C THR A 41 24.10 -6.33 -13.41
N ALA A 42 23.20 -7.23 -13.01
CA ALA A 42 21.77 -6.93 -12.94
C ALA A 42 21.49 -5.92 -11.81
N PHE A 43 20.51 -5.04 -12.03
CA PHE A 43 20.14 -4.01 -11.05
C PHE A 43 19.35 -4.60 -9.87
N LYS A 44 20.06 -5.11 -8.86
CA LYS A 44 19.48 -5.74 -7.68
C LYS A 44 19.66 -4.88 -6.43
N HIS A 45 18.86 -3.82 -6.35
CA HIS A 45 18.95 -2.79 -5.32
C HIS A 45 17.57 -2.49 -4.68
N PRO A 46 17.00 -3.46 -3.96
CA PRO A 46 15.64 -3.41 -3.40
C PRO A 46 15.42 -2.26 -2.41
N PHE A 47 16.36 -2.03 -1.48
CA PHE A 47 16.21 -1.01 -0.46
C PHE A 47 16.44 0.38 -1.06
N PHE A 48 17.31 0.49 -2.07
CA PHE A 48 17.42 1.70 -2.88
C PHE A 48 16.13 1.98 -3.67
N GLN A 49 15.53 0.97 -4.29
CA GLN A 49 14.25 1.12 -4.99
C GLN A 49 13.11 1.51 -4.03
N ALA A 50 13.10 0.93 -2.81
CA ALA A 50 12.17 1.33 -1.75
C ALA A 50 12.41 2.79 -1.31
N ALA A 51 13.65 3.27 -1.27
CA ALA A 51 13.92 4.70 -1.05
C ALA A 51 13.34 5.55 -2.19
N GLY A 52 13.45 5.10 -3.44
CA GLY A 52 12.78 5.71 -4.59
C GLY A 52 11.25 5.75 -4.46
N MET A 53 10.63 4.70 -3.91
CA MET A 53 9.20 4.68 -3.60
C MET A 53 8.80 5.81 -2.64
N PHE A 54 9.53 5.95 -1.53
CA PHE A 54 9.28 7.02 -0.56
C PHE A 54 9.54 8.43 -1.12
N VAL A 55 10.48 8.58 -2.05
CA VAL A 55 10.66 9.83 -2.80
C VAL A 55 9.39 10.14 -3.61
N GLY A 56 8.84 9.16 -4.33
CA GLY A 56 7.59 9.30 -5.08
C GLY A 56 6.42 9.72 -4.19
N GLU A 57 6.28 9.14 -3.01
CA GLU A 57 5.25 9.54 -2.03
C GLU A 57 5.48 10.95 -1.49
N THR A 58 6.72 11.33 -1.21
CA THR A 58 7.07 12.69 -0.77
C THR A 58 6.71 13.74 -1.83
N MET A 59 6.76 13.38 -3.13
CA MET A 59 6.32 14.27 -4.21
C MET A 59 4.83 14.61 -4.13
N CYS A 60 3.99 13.76 -3.54
CA CYS A 60 2.58 14.09 -3.28
C CYS A 60 2.44 15.30 -2.33
N MET A 61 3.36 15.45 -1.37
CA MET A 61 3.41 16.62 -0.50
C MET A 61 3.71 17.90 -1.28
N LEU A 62 4.66 17.84 -2.21
CA LEU A 62 4.99 18.97 -3.09
C LEU A 62 3.78 19.36 -3.95
N ALA A 63 3.11 18.36 -4.55
CA ALA A 63 1.89 18.57 -5.33
C ALA A 63 0.78 19.23 -4.50
N PHE A 64 0.62 18.84 -3.23
CA PHE A 64 -0.33 19.47 -2.30
C PHE A 64 -0.03 20.95 -2.06
N PHE A 65 1.24 21.30 -1.78
CA PHE A 65 1.62 22.70 -1.56
C PHE A 65 1.50 23.55 -2.83
N ILE A 66 1.84 23.00 -4.00
CA ILE A 66 1.64 23.66 -5.29
C ILE A 66 0.15 23.92 -5.52
N GLN A 67 -0.71 22.90 -5.33
CA GLN A 67 -2.15 23.05 -5.46
C GLN A 67 -2.68 24.15 -4.53
N ARG A 68 -2.23 24.18 -3.27
CA ARG A 68 -2.62 25.19 -2.29
C ARG A 68 -2.14 26.58 -2.67
N ALA A 69 -0.91 26.72 -3.18
CA ALA A 69 -0.36 27.99 -3.64
C ALA A 69 -1.13 28.53 -4.85
N VAL A 70 -1.45 27.67 -5.82
CA VAL A 70 -2.24 28.03 -7.01
C VAL A 70 -3.65 28.46 -6.63
N VAL A 71 -4.32 27.71 -5.75
CA VAL A 71 -5.67 28.08 -5.27
C VAL A 71 -5.64 29.39 -4.49
N ARG A 72 -4.65 29.59 -3.61
CA ARG A 72 -4.46 30.85 -2.87
C ARG A 72 -4.23 32.04 -3.81
N HIS A 73 -3.44 31.84 -4.87
CA HIS A 73 -3.18 32.87 -5.87
C HIS A 73 -4.43 33.20 -6.69
N ARG A 74 -5.23 32.19 -7.08
CA ARG A 74 -6.51 32.39 -7.79
C ARG A 74 -7.59 33.05 -6.93
N SER A 75 -7.73 32.60 -5.67
CA SER A 75 -8.70 33.16 -4.72
C SER A 75 -8.34 34.59 -4.29
N ARG A 76 -7.05 34.97 -4.29
CA ARG A 76 -6.65 36.38 -4.14
C ARG A 76 -7.14 37.27 -5.28
N ASN A 77 -7.37 36.71 -6.48
CA ASN A 77 -7.92 37.42 -7.64
C ASN A 77 -9.45 37.30 -7.78
N SER A 78 -10.11 36.47 -6.97
CA SER A 78 -11.57 36.28 -7.00
C SER A 78 -12.10 36.42 -5.57
N MET A 79 -12.65 37.59 -5.24
CA MET A 79 -13.43 37.82 -4.01
C MET A 79 -14.70 36.96 -4.10
N GLU A 80 -14.60 35.68 -3.73
CA GLU A 80 -15.60 34.87 -3.04
C GLU A 80 -15.32 33.37 -3.20
N MET A 81 -15.63 32.66 -2.11
CA MET A 81 -15.93 31.23 -2.02
C MET A 81 -14.78 30.22 -2.14
N SER A 82 -14.28 29.79 -0.97
CA SER A 82 -13.99 28.39 -0.56
C SER A 82 -12.89 28.38 0.51
N SER A 83 -13.18 28.94 1.68
CA SER A 83 -12.31 28.85 2.87
C SER A 83 -12.47 27.51 3.60
N GLU A 84 -13.48 26.71 3.25
CA GLU A 84 -13.87 25.52 4.01
C GLU A 84 -13.19 24.23 3.49
N SER A 85 -12.95 24.09 2.19
CA SER A 85 -12.27 22.90 1.62
C SER A 85 -10.74 22.86 1.87
N LEU A 86 -10.18 23.88 2.51
CA LEU A 86 -8.74 24.06 2.75
C LEU A 86 -8.38 24.05 4.25
N ARG A 87 -9.37 23.93 5.15
CA ARG A 87 -9.14 23.78 6.58
C ARG A 87 -8.78 22.32 6.86
N THR A 88 -7.51 22.00 6.73
CA THR A 88 -6.96 20.82 7.40
C THR A 88 -7.11 21.06 8.90
N GLU A 89 -7.73 20.13 9.62
CA GLU A 89 -7.70 20.18 11.08
C GLU A 89 -6.25 20.08 11.55
N ASP A 90 -5.91 20.76 12.63
CA ASP A 90 -4.57 20.66 13.21
C ASP A 90 -4.37 19.21 13.69
N PHE A 91 -3.50 18.48 13.02
CA PHE A 91 -3.10 17.13 13.42
C PHE A 91 -1.58 17.08 13.64
N PRO A 92 -1.11 16.32 14.64
CA PRO A 92 0.32 16.14 14.85
C PRO A 92 0.90 15.29 13.70
N PRO A 93 1.85 15.80 12.89
CA PRO A 93 2.39 15.07 11.74
C PRO A 93 2.96 13.69 12.08
N PHE A 94 3.55 13.56 13.28
CA PHE A 94 4.17 12.33 13.76
C PHE A 94 3.24 11.10 13.83
N ILE A 95 1.91 11.27 13.73
CA ILE A 95 0.99 10.12 13.67
C ILE A 95 1.22 9.26 12.43
N PHE A 96 1.67 9.86 11.32
CA PHE A 96 1.97 9.15 10.07
C PHE A 96 3.29 8.39 10.11
N TYR A 97 4.08 8.55 11.18
CA TYR A 97 5.29 7.77 11.40
C TYR A 97 4.98 6.28 11.65
N ILE A 98 3.85 5.98 12.30
CA ILE A 98 3.43 4.59 12.57
C ILE A 98 3.11 3.85 11.25
N PRO A 99 2.22 4.35 10.37
CA PRO A 99 2.03 3.79 9.03
C PRO A 99 3.34 3.67 8.24
N ALA A 100 4.21 4.69 8.27
CA ALA A 100 5.47 4.66 7.53
C ALA A 100 6.41 3.52 7.97
N ILE A 101 6.55 3.28 9.28
CA ILE A 101 7.34 2.13 9.77
C ILE A 101 6.68 0.82 9.37
N CYS A 102 5.35 0.71 9.46
CA CYS A 102 4.64 -0.50 9.04
C CYS A 102 4.87 -0.79 7.55
N ASP A 103 4.76 0.21 6.69
CA ASP A 103 5.01 0.08 5.25
C ASP A 103 6.45 -0.34 4.94
N MET A 104 7.44 0.34 5.54
CA MET A 104 8.85 -0.01 5.39
C MET A 104 9.14 -1.43 5.88
N THR A 105 8.59 -1.82 7.03
CA THR A 105 8.79 -3.16 7.61
C THR A 105 8.13 -4.23 6.74
N ALA A 106 6.91 -4.01 6.28
CA ALA A 106 6.20 -4.91 5.38
C ALA A 106 6.97 -5.08 4.06
N THR A 107 7.42 -3.98 3.46
CA THR A 107 8.20 -3.99 2.22
C THR A 107 9.52 -4.76 2.38
N SER A 108 10.21 -4.56 3.50
CA SER A 108 11.45 -5.28 3.81
C SER A 108 11.21 -6.79 3.97
N LEU A 109 10.18 -7.18 4.73
CA LEU A 109 9.82 -8.59 4.91
C LEU A 109 9.39 -9.24 3.58
N MET A 110 8.63 -8.52 2.76
CA MET A 110 8.24 -8.96 1.42
C MET A 110 9.45 -9.19 0.53
N TYR A 111 10.44 -8.30 0.55
CA TYR A 111 11.66 -8.47 -0.24
C TYR A 111 12.47 -9.69 0.21
N VAL A 112 12.69 -9.87 1.51
CA VAL A 112 13.37 -11.06 2.04
C VAL A 112 12.61 -12.33 1.67
N GLY A 113 11.28 -12.31 1.76
CA GLY A 113 10.43 -13.43 1.35
C GLY A 113 10.56 -13.75 -0.14
N LEU A 114 10.60 -12.75 -1.02
CA LEU A 114 10.75 -12.92 -2.47
C LEU A 114 12.09 -13.57 -2.86
N ASN A 115 13.15 -13.36 -2.07
CA ASN A 115 14.45 -14.02 -2.29
C ASN A 115 14.46 -15.50 -1.84
N LEU A 116 13.46 -15.92 -1.06
CA LEU A 116 13.39 -17.25 -0.47
C LEU A 116 12.31 -18.14 -1.10
N THR A 117 11.32 -17.55 -1.77
CA THR A 117 10.19 -18.26 -2.41
C THR A 117 10.04 -17.86 -3.88
N PHE A 118 9.10 -18.48 -4.58
CA PHE A 118 8.82 -18.17 -5.97
C PHE A 118 8.07 -16.84 -6.13
N ALA A 119 8.37 -16.11 -7.21
CA ALA A 119 7.72 -14.83 -7.53
C ALA A 119 6.19 -14.96 -7.71
N SER A 120 5.73 -16.10 -8.21
CA SER A 120 4.31 -16.41 -8.36
C SER A 120 3.63 -16.60 -7.00
N SER A 121 4.23 -17.38 -6.10
CA SER A 121 3.77 -17.55 -4.71
C SER A 121 3.70 -16.23 -3.97
N PHE A 122 4.72 -15.38 -4.13
CA PHE A 122 4.73 -14.02 -3.60
C PHE A 122 3.52 -13.18 -4.04
N GLN A 123 3.20 -13.18 -5.34
CA GLN A 123 2.05 -12.44 -5.87
C GLN A 123 0.73 -12.98 -5.31
N MET A 124 0.61 -14.29 -5.12
CA MET A 124 -0.59 -14.94 -4.61
C MET A 124 -0.79 -14.72 -3.11
N LEU A 125 0.27 -14.88 -2.31
CA LEU A 125 0.25 -14.70 -0.86
C LEU A 125 -0.04 -13.25 -0.48
N ARG A 126 0.30 -12.28 -1.34
CA ARG A 126 -0.11 -10.87 -1.17
C ARG A 126 -1.64 -10.71 -1.11
N GLY A 127 -2.40 -11.59 -1.75
CA GLY A 127 -3.86 -11.63 -1.64
C GLY A 127 -4.37 -11.87 -0.21
N ALA A 128 -3.55 -12.41 0.69
CA ALA A 128 -3.92 -12.63 2.10
C ALA A 128 -4.23 -11.34 2.86
N VAL A 129 -3.71 -10.19 2.41
CA VAL A 129 -3.90 -8.89 3.07
C VAL A 129 -5.37 -8.54 3.29
N ILE A 130 -6.28 -9.01 2.40
CA ILE A 130 -7.72 -8.75 2.51
C ILE A 130 -8.33 -9.37 3.77
N VAL A 131 -7.84 -10.56 4.17
CA VAL A 131 -8.33 -11.29 5.34
C VAL A 131 -7.98 -10.50 6.60
N PHE A 132 -6.71 -10.15 6.75
CA PHE A 132 -6.23 -9.41 7.92
C PHE A 132 -6.83 -8.00 7.96
N THR A 133 -6.92 -7.29 6.83
CA THR A 133 -7.52 -5.95 6.75
C THR A 133 -8.99 -5.99 7.16
N GLY A 134 -9.74 -7.00 6.70
CA GLY A 134 -11.13 -7.19 7.07
C GLY A 134 -11.33 -7.42 8.57
N LEU A 135 -10.53 -8.31 9.16
CA LEU A 135 -10.60 -8.62 10.60
C LEU A 135 -10.16 -7.43 11.48
N LEU A 136 -9.04 -6.79 11.14
CA LEU A 136 -8.54 -5.61 11.85
C LEU A 136 -9.51 -4.42 11.71
N SER A 137 -10.19 -4.27 10.58
CA SER A 137 -11.24 -3.26 10.40
C SER A 137 -12.43 -3.46 11.35
N VAL A 138 -12.79 -4.70 11.68
CA VAL A 138 -13.82 -4.97 12.71
C VAL A 138 -13.31 -4.54 14.08
N ALA A 139 -12.08 -4.92 14.42
CA ALA A 139 -11.50 -4.66 15.74
C ALA A 139 -11.23 -3.17 16.01
N PHE A 140 -10.66 -2.44 15.03
CA PHE A 140 -10.18 -1.07 15.24
C PHE A 140 -11.11 0.03 14.73
N LEU A 141 -11.96 -0.25 13.73
CA LEU A 141 -12.90 0.70 13.13
C LEU A 141 -14.36 0.38 13.48
N GLY A 142 -14.63 -0.74 14.16
CA GLY A 142 -15.98 -1.11 14.59
C GLY A 142 -16.91 -1.51 13.43
N ARG A 143 -16.36 -1.90 12.27
CA ARG A 143 -17.16 -2.35 11.13
C ARG A 143 -17.82 -3.70 11.41
N ARG A 144 -18.97 -3.95 10.76
CA ARG A 144 -19.66 -5.26 10.82
C ARG A 144 -19.48 -6.01 9.50
N LEU A 145 -18.88 -7.21 9.56
CA LEU A 145 -18.75 -8.09 8.39
C LEU A 145 -20.07 -8.84 8.17
N ARG A 146 -20.75 -8.55 7.06
CA ARG A 146 -21.91 -9.32 6.56
C ARG A 146 -21.50 -10.75 6.18
N TYR A 147 -22.46 -11.68 6.10
CA TYR A 147 -22.21 -13.12 5.86
C TYR A 147 -21.37 -13.43 4.62
N PHE A 148 -21.58 -12.72 3.51
CA PHE A 148 -20.82 -12.96 2.27
C PHE A 148 -19.33 -12.57 2.40
N HIS A 149 -18.99 -11.61 3.26
CA HIS A 149 -17.58 -11.27 3.56
C HIS A 149 -16.88 -12.46 4.23
N TRP A 150 -17.56 -13.18 5.12
CA TRP A 150 -17.02 -14.38 5.75
C TRP A 150 -16.80 -15.52 4.75
N ILE A 151 -17.72 -15.70 3.81
CA ILE A 151 -17.56 -16.66 2.70
C ILE A 151 -16.34 -16.29 1.86
N GLY A 152 -16.19 -15.00 1.52
CA GLY A 152 -15.03 -14.49 0.81
C GLY A 152 -13.72 -14.76 1.55
N ILE A 153 -13.65 -14.41 2.85
CA ILE A 153 -12.48 -14.67 3.71
C ILE A 153 -12.14 -16.16 3.73
N PHE A 154 -13.12 -17.03 3.95
CA PHE A 154 -12.89 -18.48 4.00
C PHE A 154 -12.35 -19.02 2.67
N THR A 155 -12.90 -18.52 1.56
CA THR A 155 -12.45 -18.89 0.21
C THR A 155 -11.02 -18.42 -0.06
N VAL A 156 -10.66 -17.21 0.37
CA VAL A 156 -9.28 -16.71 0.27
C VAL A 156 -8.32 -17.56 1.11
N LEU A 157 -8.70 -17.91 2.34
CA LEU A 157 -7.88 -18.79 3.19
C LEU A 157 -7.66 -20.17 2.54
N LEU A 158 -8.68 -20.75 1.91
CA LEU A 158 -8.55 -21.99 1.16
C LEU A 158 -7.57 -21.83 -0.02
N GLY A 159 -7.66 -20.73 -0.76
CA GLY A 159 -6.73 -20.41 -1.85
C GLY A 159 -5.28 -20.32 -1.38
N LEU A 160 -5.03 -19.65 -0.25
CA LEU A 160 -3.69 -19.54 0.34
C LEU A 160 -3.10 -20.90 0.73
N ILE A 161 -3.93 -21.78 1.32
CA ILE A 161 -3.51 -23.15 1.68
C ILE A 161 -3.13 -23.94 0.42
N ILE A 162 -3.93 -23.84 -0.65
CA ILE A 162 -3.64 -24.52 -1.92
C ILE A 162 -2.31 -24.05 -2.51
N VAL A 163 -2.04 -22.74 -2.49
CA VAL A 163 -0.78 -22.17 -3.00
C VAL A 163 0.41 -22.66 -2.19
N GLY A 164 0.37 -22.56 -0.86
CA GLY A 164 1.48 -23.04 -0.02
C GLY A 164 1.73 -24.55 -0.13
N LEU A 165 0.66 -25.35 -0.30
CA LEU A 165 0.81 -26.79 -0.57
C LEU A 165 1.41 -27.06 -1.96
N SER A 166 1.09 -26.23 -2.96
CA SER A 166 1.63 -26.39 -4.32
C SER A 166 3.13 -26.16 -4.36
N ASP A 167 3.64 -25.21 -3.57
CA ASP A 167 5.07 -24.92 -3.49
C ASP A 167 5.81 -26.03 -2.75
N PHE A 168 5.20 -26.61 -1.71
CA PHE A 168 5.73 -27.78 -1.02
C PHE A 168 5.81 -29.02 -1.93
N LEU A 169 4.75 -29.31 -2.69
CA LEU A 169 4.74 -30.47 -3.59
C LEU A 169 5.69 -30.31 -4.79
N THR A 170 5.91 -29.09 -5.26
CA THR A 170 6.83 -28.81 -6.36
C THR A 170 8.29 -28.98 -5.93
N SER A 171 8.59 -28.77 -4.65
CA SER A 171 9.94 -28.84 -4.08
C SER A 171 10.36 -30.24 -3.60
N ASP A 172 9.42 -31.19 -3.49
CA ASP A 172 9.67 -32.62 -3.16
C ASP A 172 10.53 -33.39 -4.20
N THR A 173 10.97 -32.70 -5.27
CA THR A 173 11.87 -33.25 -6.31
C THR A 173 13.33 -32.78 -6.15
N GLY A 174 13.67 -32.02 -5.08
CA GLY A 174 15.01 -31.45 -4.83
C GLY A 174 15.45 -31.48 -3.34
N ASP A 175 16.70 -31.06 -3.07
CA ASP A 175 17.35 -31.12 -1.76
C ASP A 175 16.56 -30.40 -0.63
N ASN A 176 16.49 -31.02 0.56
CA ASN A 176 15.75 -30.54 1.74
C ASN A 176 16.10 -29.10 2.21
N ALA A 177 17.28 -28.57 1.83
CA ALA A 177 17.70 -27.22 2.19
C ALA A 177 16.85 -26.13 1.49
N ASP A 178 16.34 -26.42 0.29
CA ASP A 178 15.53 -25.49 -0.50
C ASP A 178 14.11 -25.35 0.06
N ILE A 179 13.52 -26.46 0.54
CA ILE A 179 12.18 -26.52 1.12
C ILE A 179 12.04 -25.61 2.35
N ASN A 180 13.01 -25.67 3.27
CA ASN A 180 12.99 -24.82 4.46
C ASN A 180 13.09 -23.33 4.10
N GLY A 181 13.83 -22.99 3.04
CA GLY A 181 13.91 -21.65 2.48
C GLY A 181 12.55 -21.17 1.98
N ILE A 182 11.90 -21.96 1.12
CA ILE A 182 10.59 -21.65 0.53
C ILE A 182 9.53 -21.44 1.60
N ILE A 183 9.41 -22.38 2.56
CA ILE A 183 8.43 -22.27 3.67
C ILE A 183 8.70 -21.01 4.51
N THR A 184 9.97 -20.72 4.78
CA THR A 184 10.34 -19.50 5.52
C THR A 184 9.97 -18.25 4.74
N GLY A 185 10.20 -18.23 3.41
CA GLY A 185 9.80 -17.16 2.52
C GLY A 185 8.30 -16.91 2.53
N ASP A 186 7.49 -17.96 2.38
CA ASP A 186 6.03 -17.88 2.39
C ASP A 186 5.49 -17.36 3.73
N LEU A 187 6.02 -17.86 4.85
CA LEU A 187 5.65 -17.39 6.19
C LEU A 187 6.01 -15.92 6.39
N LEU A 188 7.19 -15.48 5.94
CA LEU A 188 7.60 -14.07 5.99
C LEU A 188 6.65 -13.17 5.19
N ILE A 189 6.20 -13.61 4.01
CA ILE A 189 5.25 -12.86 3.19
C ILE A 189 3.90 -12.76 3.88
N VAL A 190 3.40 -13.82 4.50
CA VAL A 190 2.15 -13.80 5.27
C VAL A 190 2.26 -12.85 6.46
N ILE A 191 3.37 -12.88 7.20
CA ILE A 191 3.64 -11.91 8.29
C ILE A 191 3.65 -10.49 7.74
N ALA A 192 4.29 -10.25 6.59
CA ALA A 192 4.30 -8.95 5.93
C ALA A 192 2.89 -8.47 5.56
N GLN A 193 1.97 -9.38 5.19
CA GLN A 193 0.57 -9.01 4.92
C GLN A 193 -0.18 -8.58 6.18
N VAL A 194 0.15 -9.13 7.36
CA VAL A 194 -0.41 -8.66 8.64
C VAL A 194 0.05 -7.24 8.94
N VAL A 195 1.33 -6.95 8.72
CA VAL A 195 1.91 -5.60 8.92
C VAL A 195 1.29 -4.61 7.93
N THR A 196 1.16 -4.99 6.65
CA THR A 196 0.50 -4.19 5.61
C THR A 196 -0.97 -3.91 5.98
N ALA A 197 -1.71 -4.92 6.42
CA ALA A 197 -3.09 -4.74 6.86
C ALA A 197 -3.20 -3.79 8.06
N THR A 198 -2.23 -3.86 8.98
CA THR A 198 -2.16 -2.94 10.13
C THR A 198 -1.93 -1.51 9.67
N GLN A 199 -0.98 -1.27 8.76
CA GLN A 199 -0.77 0.05 8.14
C GLN A 199 -2.09 0.58 7.56
N MET A 200 -2.75 -0.20 6.71
CA MET A 200 -3.97 0.24 6.01
C MET A 200 -5.10 0.63 6.97
N VAL A 201 -5.29 -0.14 8.04
CA VAL A 201 -6.34 0.12 9.04
C VAL A 201 -6.00 1.32 9.93
N VAL A 202 -4.74 1.47 10.31
CA VAL A 202 -4.27 2.63 11.09
C VAL A 202 -4.35 3.91 10.27
N GLU A 203 -3.90 3.87 9.02
CA GLU A 203 -4.00 4.96 8.04
C GLU A 203 -5.46 5.39 7.87
N GLU A 204 -6.37 4.43 7.61
CA GLU A 204 -7.80 4.71 7.49
C GLU A 204 -8.35 5.41 8.74
N LYS A 205 -8.01 4.92 9.93
CA LYS A 205 -8.43 5.51 11.20
C LYS A 205 -7.96 6.97 11.34
N PHE A 206 -6.73 7.28 10.94
CA PHE A 206 -6.20 8.64 11.01
C PHE A 206 -6.80 9.57 9.95
N LEU A 207 -7.00 9.09 8.73
CA LEU A 207 -7.65 9.83 7.64
C LEU A 207 -9.07 10.26 8.04
N TYR A 208 -9.85 9.38 8.67
CA TYR A 208 -11.19 9.71 9.13
C TYR A 208 -11.18 10.59 10.39
N LYS A 209 -10.30 10.31 11.36
CA LYS A 209 -10.27 11.04 12.64
C LYS A 209 -9.85 12.51 12.48
N TYR A 210 -8.88 12.80 11.62
CA TYR A 210 -8.31 14.14 11.43
C TYR A 210 -8.69 14.77 10.08
N ASN A 211 -9.54 14.10 9.30
CA ASN A 211 -9.96 14.49 7.95
C ASN A 211 -8.80 14.92 7.03
N VAL A 212 -7.65 14.25 7.14
CA VAL A 212 -6.40 14.66 6.45
C VAL A 212 -6.57 14.57 4.93
N PRO A 213 -6.14 15.57 4.14
CA PRO A 213 -6.11 15.46 2.68
C PRO A 213 -5.22 14.29 2.22
N PRO A 214 -5.67 13.43 1.28
CA PRO A 214 -4.90 12.27 0.84
C PRO A 214 -3.47 12.57 0.38
N LEU A 215 -3.25 13.65 -0.39
CA LEU A 215 -1.91 14.03 -0.85
C LEU A 215 -0.96 14.35 0.32
N LEU A 216 -1.49 14.97 1.38
CA LEU A 216 -0.70 15.34 2.54
C LEU A 216 -0.38 14.12 3.42
N ALA A 217 -1.34 13.20 3.57
CA ALA A 217 -1.14 11.94 4.28
C ALA A 217 -0.02 11.10 3.64
N VAL A 218 -0.13 10.84 2.33
CA VAL A 218 0.91 10.13 1.56
C VAL A 218 2.25 10.86 1.65
N GLY A 219 2.22 12.19 1.57
CA GLY A 219 3.42 13.02 1.68
C GLY A 219 4.18 12.86 2.99
N TRP A 220 3.47 12.78 4.12
CA TRP A 220 4.08 12.55 5.43
C TRP A 220 4.61 11.13 5.59
N GLU A 221 3.87 10.13 5.13
CA GLU A 221 4.34 8.74 5.12
C GLU A 221 5.63 8.59 4.32
N GLY A 222 5.64 9.14 3.10
CA GLY A 222 6.82 9.18 2.23
C GLY A 222 8.01 9.87 2.87
N LEU A 223 7.80 11.04 3.49
CA LEU A 223 8.90 11.78 4.13
C LEU A 223 9.51 10.99 5.29
N PHE A 224 8.68 10.44 6.17
CA PHE A 224 9.15 9.67 7.31
C PHE A 224 9.79 8.35 6.89
N GLY A 225 9.21 7.64 5.92
CA GLY A 225 9.78 6.42 5.34
C GLY A 225 11.14 6.70 4.70
N PHE A 226 11.25 7.77 3.90
CA PHE A 226 12.50 8.17 3.26
C PHE A 226 13.60 8.48 4.28
N ILE A 227 13.30 9.26 5.32
CA ILE A 227 14.29 9.61 6.36
C ILE A 227 14.76 8.35 7.09
N THR A 228 13.83 7.52 7.54
CA THR A 228 14.16 6.28 8.28
C THR A 228 14.96 5.32 7.43
N LEU A 229 14.53 5.08 6.18
CA LEU A 229 15.23 4.15 5.29
C LEU A 229 16.60 4.70 4.87
N SER A 230 16.74 6.01 4.64
CA SER A 230 18.04 6.64 4.35
C SER A 230 19.04 6.45 5.49
N ILE A 231 18.58 6.54 6.74
CA ILE A 231 19.41 6.26 7.92
C ILE A 231 19.78 4.77 7.96
N LEU A 232 18.87 3.86 7.62
CA LEU A 232 19.11 2.41 7.58
C LEU A 232 20.03 1.98 6.43
N LEU A 233 20.05 2.68 5.30
CA LEU A 233 20.96 2.39 4.19
C LEU A 233 22.45 2.51 4.60
N ILE A 234 22.76 3.34 5.59
CA ILE A 234 24.14 3.51 6.11
C ILE A 234 24.67 2.20 6.71
N PRO A 235 24.05 1.59 7.75
CA PRO A 235 24.50 0.30 8.25
C PRO A 235 24.34 -0.82 7.22
N MET A 236 23.30 -0.82 6.37
CA MET A 236 23.10 -1.85 5.34
C MET A 236 24.27 -1.93 4.34
N TYR A 237 24.95 -0.82 4.07
CA TYR A 237 26.15 -0.77 3.23
C TYR A 237 27.35 -1.53 3.80
N TYR A 238 27.41 -1.71 5.12
CA TYR A 238 28.53 -2.37 5.81
C TYR A 238 28.21 -3.80 6.26
N ILE A 239 26.94 -4.20 6.30
CA ILE A 239 26.54 -5.53 6.78
C ILE A 239 26.64 -6.54 5.64
N PRO A 240 27.55 -7.54 5.70
CA PRO A 240 27.58 -8.63 4.74
C PRO A 240 26.45 -9.61 5.02
N VAL A 241 25.67 -9.95 3.99
CA VAL A 241 24.57 -10.93 4.08
C VAL A 241 24.76 -12.14 3.16
N GLY A 242 25.90 -12.22 2.47
CA GLY A 242 26.29 -13.39 1.69
C GLY A 242 25.25 -13.76 0.64
N ALA A 243 24.70 -14.98 0.72
CA ALA A 243 23.73 -15.52 -0.24
C ALA A 243 22.41 -14.72 -0.36
N PHE A 244 22.10 -13.86 0.60
CA PHE A 244 20.93 -12.98 0.55
C PHE A 244 21.16 -11.68 -0.23
N SER A 245 22.41 -11.43 -0.66
CA SER A 245 22.77 -10.24 -1.42
C SER A 245 22.75 -10.51 -2.92
N GLY A 246 22.13 -9.60 -3.67
CA GLY A 246 22.18 -9.59 -5.13
C GLY A 246 23.36 -8.83 -5.72
N ASN A 247 24.22 -8.20 -4.90
CA ASN A 247 25.34 -7.38 -5.35
C ASN A 247 26.69 -8.09 -5.18
N GLU A 248 27.70 -7.68 -5.96
CA GLU A 248 29.03 -8.33 -5.96
C GLU A 248 29.75 -8.28 -4.61
N ARG A 249 29.45 -7.26 -3.80
CA ARG A 249 30.06 -7.08 -2.47
C ARG A 249 29.45 -7.99 -1.42
N GLY A 250 28.34 -8.66 -1.71
CA GLY A 250 27.65 -9.52 -0.74
C GLY A 250 27.07 -8.76 0.45
N VAL A 251 26.89 -7.44 0.34
CA VAL A 251 26.33 -6.58 1.40
C VAL A 251 24.82 -6.48 1.30
N MET A 252 24.14 -6.11 2.38
CA MET A 252 22.67 -6.01 2.39
C MET A 252 22.16 -5.06 1.31
N GLU A 253 22.79 -3.89 1.15
CA GLU A 253 22.48 -2.93 0.08
C GLU A 253 23.69 -2.07 -0.25
N ASP A 254 24.08 -1.98 -1.53
CA ASP A 254 25.04 -0.98 -2.00
C ASP A 254 24.34 0.14 -2.78
N ALA A 255 23.85 1.14 -2.05
CA ALA A 255 23.16 2.28 -2.66
C ALA A 255 24.08 3.13 -3.55
N ILE A 256 25.40 3.13 -3.31
CA ILE A 256 26.36 3.88 -4.14
C ILE A 256 26.47 3.20 -5.50
N ASP A 257 26.56 1.87 -5.52
CA ASP A 257 26.56 1.10 -6.75
C ASP A 257 25.27 1.28 -7.55
N ALA A 258 24.12 1.33 -6.87
CA ALA A 258 22.84 1.62 -7.50
C ALA A 258 22.84 2.97 -8.25
N PHE A 259 23.40 4.03 -7.64
CA PHE A 259 23.54 5.34 -8.30
C PHE A 259 24.46 5.30 -9.52
N VAL A 260 25.56 4.55 -9.46
CA VAL A 260 26.48 4.38 -10.60
C VAL A 260 25.78 3.66 -11.75
N GLN A 261 25.10 2.55 -11.44
CA GLN A 261 24.33 1.78 -12.42
C GLN A 261 23.23 2.63 -13.09
N LEU A 262 22.52 3.47 -12.32
CA LEU A 262 21.53 4.41 -12.87
C LEU A 262 22.16 5.44 -13.83
N GLY A 263 23.36 5.93 -13.52
CA GLY A 263 24.08 6.90 -14.35
C GLY A 263 24.58 6.31 -15.66
N ASN A 264 24.95 5.03 -15.65
CA ASN A 264 25.53 4.34 -16.80
C ASN A 264 24.49 3.83 -17.80
N ASN A 265 23.25 3.57 -17.38
CA ASN A 265 22.19 3.05 -18.24
C ASN A 265 20.94 3.96 -18.25
N GLY A 266 20.74 4.66 -19.36
CA GLY A 266 19.59 5.57 -19.54
C GLY A 266 18.22 4.86 -19.57
N LEU A 267 18.15 3.60 -20.00
CA LEU A 267 16.92 2.80 -19.95
C LEU A 267 16.57 2.41 -18.51
N LEU A 268 17.57 2.05 -17.71
CA LEU A 268 17.41 1.80 -16.28
C LEU A 268 16.95 3.06 -15.55
N LEU A 269 17.54 4.23 -15.85
CA LEU A 269 17.09 5.50 -15.29
C LEU A 269 15.63 5.80 -15.66
N LEU A 270 15.23 5.55 -16.91
CA LEU A 270 13.85 5.72 -17.35
C LEU A 270 12.90 4.79 -16.59
N ALA A 271 13.25 3.51 -16.44
CA ALA A 271 12.46 2.54 -15.68
C ALA A 271 12.32 2.97 -14.21
N PHE A 272 13.41 3.43 -13.59
CA PHE A 272 13.40 3.93 -12.22
C PHE A 272 12.54 5.20 -12.06
N LEU A 273 12.68 6.19 -12.95
CA LEU A 273 11.86 7.41 -12.90
C LEU A 273 10.37 7.10 -13.13
N LEU A 274 10.06 6.24 -14.10
CA LEU A 274 8.70 5.78 -14.35
C LEU A 274 8.11 5.13 -13.09
N ASN A 275 8.90 4.33 -12.39
CA ASN A 275 8.53 3.73 -11.12
C ASN A 275 8.18 4.81 -10.08
N VAL A 276 9.12 5.72 -9.78
CA VAL A 276 8.93 6.82 -8.80
C VAL A 276 7.68 7.66 -9.09
N PHE A 277 7.46 8.05 -10.36
CA PHE A 277 6.28 8.83 -10.73
C PHE A 277 4.98 8.02 -10.60
N SER A 278 4.97 6.76 -11.02
CA SER A 278 3.79 5.90 -10.93
C SER A 278 3.37 5.64 -9.48
N ILE A 279 4.33 5.54 -8.55
CA ILE A 279 4.13 5.39 -7.11
C ILE A 279 3.39 6.59 -6.52
N ALA A 280 3.76 7.82 -6.92
CA ALA A 280 3.08 9.03 -6.47
C ALA A 280 1.57 8.98 -6.79
N PHE A 281 1.21 8.63 -8.03
CA PHE A 281 -0.19 8.50 -8.42
C PHE A 281 -0.89 7.31 -7.77
N PHE A 282 -0.20 6.17 -7.66
CA PHE A 282 -0.72 4.96 -7.04
C PHE A 282 -1.10 5.20 -5.57
N ASN A 283 -0.19 5.77 -4.78
CA ASN A 283 -0.43 6.04 -3.36
C ASN A 283 -1.46 7.15 -3.16
N PHE A 284 -1.42 8.23 -3.96
CA PHE A 284 -2.48 9.24 -3.93
C PHE A 284 -3.86 8.64 -4.18
N ALA A 285 -4.01 7.84 -5.24
CA ALA A 285 -5.27 7.21 -5.58
C ALA A 285 -5.69 6.17 -4.53
N GLY A 286 -4.74 5.38 -4.02
CA GLY A 286 -4.97 4.39 -2.96
C GLY A 286 -5.51 5.00 -1.67
N VAL A 287 -4.82 6.01 -1.12
CA VAL A 287 -5.27 6.73 0.08
C VAL A 287 -6.60 7.45 -0.17
N SER A 288 -6.82 7.98 -1.37
CA SER A 288 -8.10 8.58 -1.74
C SER A 288 -9.23 7.55 -1.78
N VAL A 289 -8.98 6.33 -2.27
CA VAL A 289 -9.95 5.22 -2.21
C VAL A 289 -10.22 4.82 -0.76
N THR A 290 -9.20 4.72 0.09
CA THR A 290 -9.39 4.45 1.52
C THR A 290 -10.31 5.47 2.17
N LYS A 291 -10.07 6.76 1.89
CA LYS A 291 -10.83 7.87 2.47
C LYS A 291 -12.28 7.97 1.95
N GLU A 292 -12.51 7.68 0.67
CA GLU A 292 -13.83 7.83 0.03
C GLU A 292 -14.68 6.55 0.09
N LEU A 293 -14.05 5.39 0.29
CA LEU A 293 -14.69 4.07 0.33
C LEU A 293 -14.25 3.32 1.58
N SER A 294 -13.13 2.59 1.52
CA SER A 294 -12.57 1.87 2.66
C SER A 294 -11.17 1.30 2.38
N ALA A 295 -10.41 0.98 3.43
CA ALA A 295 -9.16 0.23 3.30
C ALA A 295 -9.38 -1.15 2.65
N THR A 296 -10.49 -1.81 2.97
CA THR A 296 -10.86 -3.09 2.32
C THR A 296 -11.07 -2.94 0.82
N THR A 297 -11.68 -1.84 0.35
CA THR A 297 -11.86 -1.59 -1.08
C THR A 297 -10.51 -1.34 -1.77
N ARG A 298 -9.60 -0.60 -1.12
CA ARG A 298 -8.22 -0.42 -1.60
C ARG A 298 -7.53 -1.78 -1.79
N MET A 299 -7.64 -2.70 -0.84
CA MET A 299 -7.03 -4.04 -0.96
C MET A 299 -7.62 -4.89 -2.09
N VAL A 300 -8.92 -4.74 -2.36
CA VAL A 300 -9.54 -5.43 -3.51
C VAL A 300 -9.00 -4.87 -4.83
N LEU A 301 -8.91 -3.54 -4.96
CA LEU A 301 -8.29 -2.92 -6.14
C LEU A 301 -6.82 -3.32 -6.30
N ASP A 302 -6.11 -3.49 -5.19
CA ASP A 302 -4.74 -3.97 -5.19
C ASP A 302 -4.61 -5.39 -5.77
N SER A 303 -5.60 -6.22 -5.49
CA SER A 303 -5.69 -7.58 -6.02
C SER A 303 -6.07 -7.62 -7.51
N ILE A 304 -6.86 -6.63 -7.97
CA ILE A 304 -7.11 -6.45 -9.42
C ILE A 304 -5.82 -6.02 -10.12
N ARG A 305 -5.03 -5.14 -9.51
CA ARG A 305 -3.70 -4.77 -10.02
C ARG A 305 -2.78 -5.99 -10.15
N THR A 306 -2.68 -6.85 -9.13
CA THR A 306 -1.81 -8.04 -9.21
C THR A 306 -2.22 -8.98 -10.34
N LEU A 307 -3.53 -9.16 -10.57
CA LEU A 307 -4.06 -9.87 -11.73
C LEU A 307 -3.58 -9.28 -13.07
N VAL A 308 -3.68 -7.96 -13.21
CA VAL A 308 -3.24 -7.26 -14.43
C VAL A 308 -1.74 -7.48 -14.65
N VAL A 309 -0.92 -7.28 -13.62
CA VAL A 309 0.54 -7.47 -13.70
C VAL A 309 0.90 -8.90 -14.09
N TRP A 310 0.22 -9.90 -13.54
CA TRP A 310 0.45 -11.30 -13.86
C TRP A 310 0.15 -11.62 -15.33
N VAL A 311 -1.01 -11.17 -15.85
CA VAL A 311 -1.38 -11.35 -17.26
C VAL A 311 -0.34 -10.71 -18.18
N PHE A 312 0.09 -9.49 -17.89
CA PHE A 312 1.12 -8.80 -18.66
C PHE A 312 2.49 -9.51 -18.55
N SER A 313 2.86 -10.01 -17.37
CA SER A 313 4.12 -10.74 -17.18
C SER A 313 4.20 -12.02 -18.01
N ILE A 314 3.08 -12.75 -18.16
CA ILE A 314 2.99 -13.90 -19.06
C ILE A 314 3.08 -13.48 -20.53
N MET A 315 2.37 -12.41 -20.91
CA MET A 315 2.41 -11.90 -22.30
C MET A 315 3.81 -11.47 -22.72
N LEU A 316 4.60 -10.91 -21.80
CA LEU A 316 5.99 -10.51 -22.02
C LEU A 316 7.00 -11.67 -21.82
N GLN A 317 6.52 -12.89 -21.56
CA GLN A 317 7.35 -14.07 -21.27
C GLN A 317 8.33 -13.87 -20.09
N TRP A 318 7.97 -13.03 -19.14
CA TRP A 318 8.77 -12.79 -17.93
C TRP A 318 8.56 -13.85 -16.85
N GLU A 319 7.56 -14.71 -16.98
CA GLU A 319 7.28 -15.82 -16.06
C GLU A 319 6.90 -17.08 -16.84
N SER A 320 7.33 -18.25 -16.35
CA SER A 320 6.95 -19.55 -16.89
C SER A 320 5.60 -20.00 -16.33
N PHE A 321 4.75 -20.57 -17.18
CA PHE A 321 3.41 -21.01 -16.78
C PHE A 321 3.50 -22.33 -16.00
N GLN A 322 3.37 -22.27 -14.67
CA GLN A 322 3.20 -23.46 -13.83
C GLN A 322 1.71 -23.82 -13.74
N TYR A 323 1.34 -25.10 -13.88
CA TYR A 323 -0.07 -25.50 -14.04
C TYR A 323 -0.87 -25.58 -12.73
N LEU A 324 -0.22 -25.76 -11.58
CA LEU A 324 -0.90 -25.93 -10.28
C LEU A 324 -1.26 -24.59 -9.61
N GLN A 325 -0.40 -23.59 -9.81
CA GLN A 325 -0.53 -22.23 -9.29
C GLN A 325 -1.77 -21.45 -9.78
N PRO A 326 -2.21 -21.55 -11.05
CA PRO A 326 -3.43 -20.91 -11.56
C PRO A 326 -4.70 -21.34 -10.84
N VAL A 327 -4.75 -22.57 -10.31
CA VAL A 327 -5.93 -23.07 -9.57
C VAL A 327 -6.03 -22.35 -8.22
N GLY A 328 -4.95 -22.30 -7.45
CA GLY A 328 -4.89 -21.55 -6.18
C GLY A 328 -5.19 -20.07 -6.40
N PHE A 329 -4.62 -19.49 -7.45
CA PHE A 329 -4.89 -18.12 -7.85
C PHE A 329 -6.37 -17.86 -8.20
N LEU A 330 -7.00 -18.73 -8.99
CA LEU A 330 -8.41 -18.57 -9.34
C LEU A 330 -9.33 -18.66 -8.11
N VAL A 331 -9.02 -19.54 -7.16
CA VAL A 331 -9.73 -19.62 -5.87
C VAL A 331 -9.57 -18.33 -5.07
N LEU A 332 -8.35 -17.77 -4.99
CA LEU A 332 -8.11 -16.48 -4.35
C LEU A 332 -8.94 -15.38 -4.99
N VAL A 333 -8.92 -15.28 -6.32
CA VAL A 333 -9.68 -14.27 -7.08
C VAL A 333 -11.18 -14.39 -6.82
N VAL A 334 -11.73 -15.59 -6.88
CA VAL A 334 -13.14 -15.85 -6.58
C VAL A 334 -13.47 -15.44 -5.15
N GLY A 335 -12.62 -15.76 -4.17
CA GLY A 335 -12.79 -15.35 -2.78
C GLY A 335 -12.81 -13.83 -2.61
N MET A 336 -11.90 -13.12 -3.27
CA MET A 336 -11.83 -11.65 -3.25
C MET A 336 -13.04 -10.99 -3.92
N MET A 337 -13.49 -11.51 -5.06
CA MET A 337 -14.70 -11.03 -5.75
C MET A 337 -15.98 -11.31 -4.93
N THR A 338 -16.00 -12.42 -4.19
CA THR A 338 -17.09 -12.78 -3.27
C THR A 338 -17.12 -11.83 -2.08
N TYR A 339 -15.95 -11.49 -1.51
CA TYR A 339 -15.83 -10.54 -0.42
C TYR A 339 -16.34 -9.14 -0.82
N ASN A 340 -16.06 -8.70 -2.05
CA ASN A 340 -16.40 -7.36 -2.52
C ASN A 340 -17.82 -7.25 -3.12
N ASP A 341 -18.72 -8.19 -2.80
CA ASP A 341 -20.11 -8.19 -3.32
C ASP A 341 -20.21 -8.20 -4.87
N VAL A 342 -19.12 -8.46 -5.60
CA VAL A 342 -19.11 -8.41 -7.08
C VAL A 342 -19.86 -9.59 -7.68
N ILE A 343 -19.83 -10.76 -7.03
CA ILE A 343 -20.48 -11.98 -7.51
C ILE A 343 -21.87 -12.14 -6.89
N ILE A 344 -21.98 -12.01 -5.57
CA ILE A 344 -23.18 -12.39 -4.80
C ILE A 344 -24.33 -11.41 -4.99
N LEU A 345 -24.08 -10.10 -4.92
CA LEU A 345 -25.15 -9.09 -4.96
C LEU A 345 -25.81 -8.99 -6.34
N PRO A 346 -25.08 -8.98 -7.48
CA PRO A 346 -25.69 -9.04 -8.80
C PRO A 346 -26.41 -10.38 -9.05
N PHE A 347 -25.88 -11.49 -8.54
CA PHE A 347 -26.51 -12.81 -8.67
C PHE A 347 -27.83 -12.90 -7.89
N LEU A 348 -27.87 -12.42 -6.65
CA LEU A 348 -29.07 -12.34 -5.83
C LEU A 348 -30.09 -11.34 -6.40
N ARG A 349 -29.63 -10.22 -6.98
CA ARG A 349 -30.48 -9.27 -7.72
C ARG A 349 -31.07 -9.90 -8.98
N ARG A 350 -30.29 -10.70 -9.72
CA ARG A 350 -30.75 -11.44 -10.91
C ARG A 350 -31.75 -12.55 -10.57
N ARG A 351 -31.70 -13.10 -9.35
CA ARG A 351 -32.68 -14.05 -8.81
C ARG A 351 -33.86 -13.40 -8.07
N GLY A 352 -33.91 -12.07 -7.96
CA GLY A 352 -35.03 -11.34 -7.35
C GLY A 352 -35.10 -11.44 -5.82
N CYS A 353 -34.04 -11.85 -5.13
CA CYS A 353 -34.05 -12.06 -3.68
C CYS A 353 -33.78 -10.78 -2.86
N VAL A 354 -33.37 -9.67 -3.49
CA VAL A 354 -33.02 -8.42 -2.81
C VAL A 354 -33.58 -7.22 -3.60
N ASN A 355 -34.50 -6.48 -2.98
CA ASN A 355 -34.92 -5.14 -3.42
C ASN A 355 -34.06 -4.10 -2.69
N ASP A 356 -33.81 -2.95 -3.32
CA ASP A 356 -32.92 -1.90 -2.81
C ASP A 356 -33.37 -1.43 -1.42
N ALA A 357 -32.67 -1.87 -0.36
CA ALA A 357 -32.80 -1.27 0.95
C ALA A 357 -32.14 0.12 0.94
N PRO A 358 -32.70 1.13 1.64
CA PRO A 358 -32.06 2.43 1.78
C PRO A 358 -30.68 2.24 2.41
N ALA A 359 -29.72 3.00 1.90
CA ALA A 359 -28.30 2.90 2.23
C ALA A 359 -28.06 2.76 3.74
N ASP A 360 -27.17 1.85 4.12
CA ASP A 360 -26.55 1.92 5.45
C ASP A 360 -26.04 3.35 5.64
N PRO A 361 -26.32 4.00 6.79
CA PRO A 361 -25.78 5.31 7.05
C PRO A 361 -24.25 5.25 6.91
N PRO A 362 -23.62 6.31 6.37
CA PRO A 362 -22.16 6.39 6.34
C PRO A 362 -21.59 6.05 7.72
N PRO A 363 -20.39 5.43 7.79
CA PRO A 363 -19.76 5.10 9.07
C PRO A 363 -19.87 6.31 9.98
N ALA A 364 -20.44 6.10 11.18
CA ALA A 364 -20.86 7.17 12.07
C ALA A 364 -19.75 8.23 12.14
N THR A 365 -19.99 9.38 11.52
CA THR A 365 -19.18 10.57 11.75
C THR A 365 -19.20 10.79 13.25
N ILE A 366 -18.07 10.58 13.91
CA ILE A 366 -17.88 11.02 15.28
C ILE A 366 -17.97 12.54 15.20
N SER A 367 -19.19 13.07 15.38
CA SER A 367 -19.42 14.50 15.42
C SER A 367 -18.61 15.05 16.59
N PRO A 368 -17.84 16.14 16.39
CA PRO A 368 -17.13 16.82 17.48
C PRO A 368 -18.05 17.23 18.64
N ALA A 369 -19.36 17.29 18.41
CA ALA A 369 -20.37 17.60 19.42
C ALA A 369 -20.56 16.48 20.47
N ALA A 370 -20.27 15.22 20.15
CA ALA A 370 -20.39 14.11 21.09
C ALA A 370 -19.28 14.11 22.16
N GLN A 371 -18.16 14.77 21.89
CA GLN A 371 -17.00 14.83 22.80
C GLN A 371 -17.14 15.95 23.86
N LYS A 372 -18.09 16.88 23.68
CA LYS A 372 -18.40 17.93 24.67
C LYS A 372 -19.40 17.49 25.76
N ARG A 373 -20.01 16.30 25.67
CA ARG A 373 -20.99 15.81 26.66
C ARG A 373 -20.44 14.91 27.75
N THR A 374 -19.12 14.64 27.75
CA THR A 374 -18.46 13.79 28.76
C THR A 374 -17.50 14.56 29.66
N GLN A 375 -17.69 15.87 29.84
CA GLN A 375 -17.10 16.61 30.97
C GLN A 375 -18.13 16.66 32.11
N PRO A 376 -17.77 16.28 33.35
CA PRO A 376 -18.65 16.41 34.50
C PRO A 376 -18.98 17.90 34.75
N PRO A 377 -20.21 18.24 35.17
CA PRO A 377 -20.59 19.62 35.44
C PRO A 377 -19.95 20.08 36.75
N GLY A 378 -19.07 21.08 36.67
CA GLY A 378 -18.53 21.74 37.86
C GLY A 378 -17.08 22.15 37.72
N GLN A 379 -16.85 23.27 37.03
CA GLN A 379 -15.78 24.22 37.37
C GLN A 379 -16.06 25.50 36.59
N ASP A 380 -16.74 26.42 37.28
CA ASP A 380 -16.92 27.79 36.82
C ASP A 380 -15.55 28.44 36.66
N VAL A 381 -15.18 28.76 35.42
CA VAL A 381 -14.05 29.66 35.15
C VAL A 381 -14.56 31.06 35.47
N VAL A 382 -14.14 31.55 36.62
CA VAL A 382 -14.31 32.94 37.06
C VAL A 382 -13.67 33.85 36.02
N ASP A 383 -14.53 34.64 35.37
CA ASP A 383 -14.18 35.84 34.62
C ASP A 383 -13.35 36.74 35.54
N ASN A 384 -12.09 37.00 35.19
CA ASN A 384 -11.30 38.03 35.87
C ASN A 384 -10.70 38.97 34.82
N ASN A 385 -11.56 39.84 34.31
CA ASN A 385 -11.16 41.04 33.62
C ASN A 385 -11.27 42.21 34.60
N SER A 386 -10.15 42.58 35.21
CA SER A 386 -10.01 43.89 35.87
C SER A 386 -8.57 44.38 35.81
N ARG A 387 -8.36 45.32 34.89
CA ARG A 387 -7.55 46.55 34.99
C ARG A 387 -6.57 46.62 36.18
N VAL A 388 -5.31 46.97 35.90
CA VAL A 388 -4.62 48.19 36.38
C VAL A 388 -3.33 48.39 35.53
N ASP A 389 -3.26 49.47 34.75
CA ASP A 389 -2.03 50.06 34.19
C ASP A 389 -1.27 50.85 35.29
N PRO A 390 -0.21 51.63 34.98
CA PRO A 390 1.17 51.27 34.64
C PRO A 390 2.15 51.82 35.70
N PHE A 391 3.42 51.40 35.69
CA PHE A 391 4.61 52.22 36.02
C PHE A 391 5.89 51.50 35.61
#